data_AF-A0A154L133-F1
#
_entry.id   AF-A0A154L133-F1
#
_cell.length_a   1.000
_cell.length_b   1.000
_cell.length_c   1.000
_cell.angle_alpha   90.00
_cell.angle_beta   90.00
_cell.angle_gamma   90.00
#
_symmetry.space_group_name_H-M   'P 1'
#
loop_
_entity.id
_entity.type
_entity.pdbx_description
1 polymer ?
#
loop_
_entity_poly.entity_id
_entity_poly.type
_entity_poly.pdbx_seq_one_letter_code
_entity_poly.pdbx_strand_id
1 'polypeptide(L)'
;MSESQQSICDWAEGIFGPVADPRALVARAMLEMKELDEAVADRDISEIGREAADVLILLYRLADQFGLDLDGEVQGKMAINRARKWSAKGDGTGSHV
;
A
#
# COMPACT_ATOMS: atom_id res chain seq x y z
N MET A 1 -0.88 3.65 -21.30
CA MET A 1 -0.73 4.70 -20.27
C MET A 1 -0.34 3.99 -18.98
N SER A 2 0.49 4.59 -18.13
CA SER A 2 0.86 4.04 -16.82
C SER A 2 -0.06 4.65 -15.75
N GLU A 3 -0.51 3.83 -14.80
CA GLU A 3 -1.27 4.31 -13.65
C GLU A 3 -0.40 5.18 -12.73
N SER A 4 -1.01 6.19 -12.10
CA SER A 4 -0.47 7.01 -11.03
C SER A 4 -1.45 7.05 -9.86
N GLN A 5 -1.03 7.54 -8.69
CA GLN A 5 -1.95 7.77 -7.58
C GLN A 5 -3.18 8.58 -8.03
N GLN A 6 -2.98 9.64 -8.80
CA GLN A 6 -4.07 10.50 -9.27
C GLN A 6 -5.04 9.75 -10.20
N SER A 7 -4.54 9.01 -11.20
CA SER A 7 -5.42 8.30 -12.13
C SER A 7 -6.28 7.23 -11.43
N ILE A 8 -5.69 6.57 -10.42
CA ILE A 8 -6.38 5.58 -9.59
C ILE A 8 -7.46 6.25 -8.74
N CYS A 9 -7.16 7.38 -8.09
CA CYS A 9 -8.12 8.10 -7.24
C CYS A 9 -9.27 8.67 -8.06
N ASP A 10 -8.98 9.29 -9.21
CA ASP A 10 -9.97 9.84 -10.13
C ASP A 10 -10.93 8.74 -10.63
N TRP A 11 -10.39 7.59 -11.04
CA TRP A 11 -11.20 6.45 -11.44
C TRP A 11 -12.06 5.94 -10.29
N ALA A 12 -11.48 5.75 -9.11
CA ALA A 12 -12.20 5.20 -7.97
C ALA A 12 -13.31 6.14 -7.48
N GLU A 13 -13.09 7.45 -7.47
CA GLU A 13 -14.14 8.43 -7.15
C GLU A 13 -15.23 8.45 -8.23
N GLY A 14 -14.86 8.34 -9.51
CA GLY A 14 -15.84 8.24 -10.60
C GLY A 14 -16.74 7.01 -10.53
N ILE A 15 -16.24 5.89 -10.00
CA ILE A 15 -16.99 4.62 -9.90
C ILE A 15 -17.73 4.48 -8.56
N PHE A 16 -17.06 4.76 -7.45
CA PHE A 16 -17.57 4.50 -6.10
C PHE A 16 -18.13 5.75 -5.40
N GLY A 17 -17.90 6.93 -5.97
CA GLY A 17 -18.18 8.21 -5.32
C GLY A 17 -17.09 8.61 -4.31
N PRO A 18 -17.26 9.78 -3.67
CA PRO A 18 -16.31 10.30 -2.71
C PRO A 18 -16.24 9.43 -1.45
N VAL A 19 -15.06 9.38 -0.84
CA VAL A 19 -14.84 8.62 0.40
C VAL A 19 -15.52 9.36 1.56
N ALA A 20 -16.52 8.74 2.19
CA ALA A 20 -17.23 9.33 3.33
C ALA A 20 -16.47 9.20 4.66
N ASP A 21 -15.76 8.08 4.86
CA ASP A 21 -14.93 7.82 6.03
C ASP A 21 -13.61 7.17 5.58
N PRO A 22 -12.44 7.85 5.72
CA PRO A 22 -11.14 7.28 5.37
C PRO A 22 -10.82 5.97 6.10
N ARG A 23 -11.42 5.71 7.27
CA ARG A 23 -11.23 4.43 7.98
C ARG A 23 -11.80 3.24 7.21
N ALA A 24 -12.77 3.45 6.33
CA ALA A 24 -13.28 2.39 5.46
C ALA A 24 -12.19 1.86 4.51
N LEU A 25 -11.31 2.74 4.02
CA LEU A 25 -10.16 2.34 3.18
C LEU A 25 -9.15 1.52 3.98
N VAL A 26 -8.88 1.91 5.24
CA VAL A 26 -8.01 1.13 6.13
C VAL A 26 -8.60 -0.25 6.40
N ALA A 27 -9.90 -0.32 6.71
CA ALA A 27 -10.58 -1.58 6.96
C ALA A 27 -10.55 -2.51 5.74
N ARG A 28 -10.74 -1.97 4.52
CA ARG A 28 -10.61 -2.75 3.29
C ARG A 28 -9.16 -3.17 3.03
N ALA A 29 -8.17 -2.30 3.27
CA ALA A 29 -6.77 -2.64 3.09
C ALA A 29 -6.34 -3.79 4.02
N MET A 30 -6.88 -3.85 5.24
CA MET A 30 -6.65 -4.97 6.15
C MET A 30 -7.26 -6.28 5.63
N LEU A 31 -8.37 -6.21 4.89
CA LEU A 31 -8.98 -7.39 4.26
C LEU A 31 -8.13 -7.87 3.09
N GLU A 32 -7.68 -7.00 2.19
CA GLU A 32 -6.77 -7.39 1.09
C GLU A 32 -5.46 -7.93 1.65
N MET A 33 -5.03 -7.41 2.81
CA MET A 33 -3.83 -7.91 3.46
C MET A 33 -3.99 -9.35 4.01
N LYS A 34 -5.22 -9.73 4.36
CA LYS A 34 -5.54 -11.12 4.71
C LYS A 34 -5.56 -12.00 3.46
N GLU A 35 -6.12 -11.52 2.36
CA GLU A 35 -6.17 -12.23 1.07
C GLU A 35 -4.75 -12.44 0.53
N LEU A 36 -3.85 -11.46 0.65
CA LEU A 36 -2.44 -11.62 0.30
C LEU A 36 -1.71 -12.63 1.19
N ASP A 37 -1.99 -12.67 2.49
CA ASP A 37 -1.40 -13.68 3.39
C ASP A 37 -1.80 -15.11 2.98
N GLU A 38 -3.08 -15.30 2.65
CA GLU A 38 -3.60 -16.56 2.12
C GLU A 38 -2.93 -16.94 0.79
N ALA A 39 -2.80 -16.01 -0.16
CA ALA A 39 -2.14 -16.25 -1.44
C ALA A 39 -0.65 -16.61 -1.29
N VAL A 40 0.06 -15.98 -0.34
CA VAL A 40 1.46 -16.32 -0.01
C VAL A 40 1.56 -17.72 0.60
N ALA A 41 0.65 -18.07 1.52
CA ALA A 41 0.62 -19.40 2.14
C ALA A 41 0.42 -20.51 1.10
N ASP A 42 -0.47 -20.28 0.14
CA ASP A 42 -0.78 -21.23 -0.93
C ASP A 42 0.22 -21.20 -2.10
N ARG A 43 1.15 -20.23 -2.09
CA ARG A 43 2.10 -19.96 -3.18
C ARG A 43 1.41 -19.67 -4.52
N ASP A 44 0.24 -19.05 -4.48
CA ASP A 44 -0.47 -18.62 -5.68
C ASP A 44 0.18 -17.34 -6.23
N ILE A 45 1.15 -17.52 -7.14
CA ILE A 45 1.90 -16.40 -7.73
C ILE A 45 0.98 -15.40 -8.46
N SER A 46 -0.16 -15.85 -8.98
CA SER A 46 -1.08 -14.97 -9.69
C SER A 46 -1.83 -14.04 -8.75
N GLU A 47 -2.28 -14.56 -7.60
CA GLU A 47 -3.00 -13.78 -6.60
C GLU A 47 -2.06 -12.95 -5.72
N ILE A 48 -0.84 -13.42 -5.42
CA ILE A 48 0.15 -12.63 -4.67
C ILE A 48 0.36 -11.25 -5.31
N GLY A 49 0.48 -11.21 -6.65
CA GLY A 49 0.67 -9.95 -7.37
C GLY A 49 -0.57 -9.05 -7.36
N ARG A 50 -1.78 -9.64 -7.41
CA ARG A 50 -3.05 -8.91 -7.43
C ARG A 50 -3.37 -8.31 -6.08
N GLU A 51 -3.32 -9.12 -5.03
CA GLU A 51 -3.65 -8.68 -3.68
C GLU A 51 -2.64 -7.65 -3.15
N ALA A 52 -1.36 -7.77 -3.52
CA ALA A 52 -0.37 -6.73 -3.24
C ALA A 52 -0.71 -5.39 -3.92
N ALA A 53 -1.23 -5.43 -5.14
CA ALA A 53 -1.66 -4.24 -5.87
C ALA A 53 -2.95 -3.65 -5.24
N ASP A 54 -3.89 -4.47 -4.80
CA ASP A 54 -5.12 -4.02 -4.15
C ASP A 54 -4.84 -3.29 -2.83
N VAL A 55 -3.90 -3.80 -2.02
CA VAL A 55 -3.39 -3.09 -0.83
C VAL A 55 -2.82 -1.72 -1.23
N LEU A 56 -1.96 -1.65 -2.25
CA LEU A 56 -1.34 -0.40 -2.69
C LEU A 56 -2.38 0.62 -3.19
N ILE A 57 -3.35 0.18 -3.98
CA ILE A 57 -4.44 1.01 -4.49
C ILE A 57 -5.23 1.65 -3.33
N LEU A 58 -5.53 0.88 -2.28
CA LEU A 58 -6.24 1.40 -1.11
C LEU A 58 -5.39 2.39 -0.31
N LEU A 59 -4.07 2.18 -0.23
CA LEU A 59 -3.16 3.14 0.40
C LEU A 59 -3.02 4.43 -0.41
N TYR A 60 -2.97 4.36 -1.74
CA TYR A 60 -2.99 5.55 -2.60
C TYR A 60 -4.25 6.37 -2.36
N ARG A 61 -5.42 5.73 -2.38
CA ARG A 61 -6.70 6.38 -2.10
C ARG A 61 -6.75 6.98 -0.70
N LEU A 62 -6.17 6.30 0.30
CA LEU A 62 -6.13 6.77 1.67
C LEU A 62 -5.26 8.03 1.80
N ALA A 63 -4.06 8.03 1.22
CA ALA A 63 -3.15 9.17 1.25
C ALA A 63 -3.78 10.42 0.60
N ASP A 64 -4.49 10.21 -0.52
CA ASP A 64 -5.20 11.26 -1.24
C ASP A 64 -6.26 11.98 -0.39
N GLN A 65 -6.94 11.27 0.53
CA GLN A 65 -7.91 11.88 1.46
C GLN A 65 -7.30 12.96 2.38
N PHE A 66 -5.97 12.97 2.51
CA PHE A 66 -5.23 13.92 3.31
C PHE A 66 -4.34 14.85 2.47
N GLY A 67 -4.49 14.83 1.14
CA GLY A 67 -3.69 15.61 0.20
C GLY A 67 -2.22 15.19 0.16
N LEU A 68 -1.92 13.93 0.46
CA LEU A 68 -0.57 13.38 0.49
C LEU A 68 -0.24 12.64 -0.81
N ASP A 69 0.96 12.83 -1.33
CA ASP A 69 1.56 12.03 -2.40
C ASP A 69 2.30 10.83 -1.80
N LEU A 70 1.71 9.63 -1.90
CA LEU A 70 2.28 8.43 -1.29
C LEU A 70 3.63 8.05 -1.91
N ASP A 71 3.85 8.29 -3.21
CA ASP A 71 5.14 8.03 -3.85
C ASP A 71 6.23 8.93 -3.25
N GLY A 72 5.89 10.20 -3.02
CA GLY A 72 6.73 11.16 -2.29
C GLY A 72 7.00 10.74 -0.84
N GLU A 73 5.99 10.27 -0.11
CA GLU A 73 6.12 9.77 1.26
C GLU A 73 7.06 8.55 1.33
N VAL A 74 6.94 7.61 0.38
CA VAL A 74 7.82 6.45 0.27
C VAL A 74 9.26 6.88 0.00
N GLN A 75 9.48 7.83 -0.92
CA GLN A 75 10.81 8.39 -1.20
C GLN A 75 11.44 8.99 0.07
N GLY A 76 10.70 9.85 0.76
CA GLY A 76 11.14 10.49 2.00
C GLY A 76 11.47 9.47 3.09
N LYS A 77 10.60 8.48 3.28
CA LYS A 77 10.82 7.41 4.26
C LYS A 77 12.03 6.56 3.93
N MET A 78 12.26 6.25 2.65
CA MET A 78 13.41 5.47 2.20
C MET A 78 14.73 6.22 2.33
N ALA A 79 14.75 7.55 2.13
CA ALA A 79 15.94 8.35 2.43
C ALA A 79 16.32 8.25 3.92
N ILE A 80 15.34 8.37 4.81
CA ILE A 80 15.55 8.16 6.26
C ILE A 80 16.03 6.74 6.55
N ASN A 81 15.38 5.73 5.97
CA ASN A 81 15.74 4.32 6.21
C ASN A 81 17.18 4.01 5.78
N ARG A 82 17.64 4.55 4.65
CA ARG A 82 19.01 4.37 4.17
C ARG A 82 20.06 5.05 5.05
N ALA A 83 19.70 6.13 5.74
CA ALA A 83 20.59 6.82 6.67
C ALA A 83 20.72 6.14 8.04
N ARG A 84 19.85 5.17 8.37
CA ARG A 84 19.85 4.47 9.66
C ARG A 84 20.87 3.33 9.69
N LYS A 85 21.29 2.99 10.91
CA LYS A 85 21.94 1.70 11.19
C LYS A 85 20.87 0.66 11.48
N TRP A 86 21.07 -0.55 10.95
CA TRP A 86 20.11 -1.64 11.05
C TRP A 86 20.74 -2.84 11.74
N SER A 87 19.92 -3.53 12.52
CA SER A 87 20.18 -4.89 13.01
C SER A 87 19.29 -5.85 12.22
N ALA A 88 19.92 -6.75 11.46
CA ALA A 88 19.22 -7.77 10.67
C ALA A 88 18.84 -8.96 11.56
N LYS A 89 17.63 -9.50 11.38
CA LYS A 89 17.15 -10.68 12.13
C LYS A 89 17.51 -12.01 11.49
N GLY A 90 17.92 -12.01 10.22
CA GLY A 90 18.28 -13.22 9.46
C GLY A 90 17.13 -13.85 8.66
N ASP A 91 15.92 -13.31 8.77
CA ASP A 91 14.70 -13.77 8.08
C ASP A 91 14.26 -12.85 6.93
N GLY A 92 15.12 -11.90 6.53
CA GLY A 92 14.79 -10.85 5.56
C GLY A 92 14.17 -9.59 6.17
N THR A 93 13.88 -9.58 7.48
CA THR A 93 13.41 -8.40 8.22
C THR A 93 14.51 -7.83 9.14
N GLY A 94 14.29 -6.62 9.64
CA GLY A 94 15.23 -5.94 10.52
C GLY A 94 14.59 -4.83 11.34
N SER A 95 15.35 -4.33 12.31
CA SER A 95 14.99 -3.16 13.12
C SER A 95 16.13 -2.15 13.12
N HIS A 96 15.80 -0.88 13.25
CA HIS A 96 16.80 0.17 13.38
C HIS A 96 17.34 0.22 14.81
N VAL A 97 18.60 0.65 14.96
CA VAL A 97 19.33 0.80 16.22
C VAL A 97 19.50 2.28 16.57
#